data_AF-A0A6A6I1F2-F1
#
_entry.id   AF-A0A6A6I1F2-F1
#
_cell.length_a   1.000
_cell.length_b   1.000
_cell.length_c   1.000
_cell.angle_alpha   90.00
_cell.angle_beta   90.00
_cell.angle_gamma   90.00
#
_symmetry.space_group_name_H-M   'P 1'
#
loop_
_entity.id
_entity.type
_entity.pdbx_description
1 polymer ?
#
loop_
_entity_poly.entity_id
_entity_poly.type
_entity_poly.pdbx_seq_one_letter_code
_entity_poly.pdbx_strand_id
1 'polypeptide(L)'
;MTIFVNFTMGAKEAYFFNSPTHWAWHNLLPDVEALFTKQPPLKDVIEFALGDNGTYFVSYRDHDGQIFCRHYNLPNPLTEYLYHGHPHVIRDLSTLSISLGPYESYYAHDKTSASWSNLPPALEKAVLGRLVSQDAWKTVWKENGRDAPSFVSLGADGSYFMRAVGGGGSWELKSKEDGMVGTNKFLNDSKDFTGVAGLYLFAHHPNSYVLLLTSGKAFSNLPEHTWADYNKMAPALPPLVQTMSPIPCTPQPRQQAPAPVPQPHPQLQPQQRIQTGCCPTGMVVAPHNCCVQTPQIGSPFGLPSPFIPQMPTHFHSQNYGATYAPAVSPAGGYGNPPAYTPPYGKPS
;
A
#
# COMPACT_ATOMS: atom_id res chain seq x y z
N MET A 1 -1.71 10.55 8.20
CA MET A 1 -1.86 9.07 8.23
C MET A 1 -1.87 8.56 6.81
N THR A 2 -1.29 7.38 6.58
CA THR A 2 -1.16 6.81 5.25
C THR A 2 -2.48 6.20 4.79
N ILE A 3 -3.00 6.69 3.66
CA ILE A 3 -4.03 6.03 2.85
C ILE A 3 -3.33 5.70 1.54
N PHE A 4 -3.30 4.42 1.16
CA PHE A 4 -2.72 4.01 -0.10
C PHE A 4 -3.69 4.27 -1.24
N VAL A 5 -3.15 4.60 -2.41
CA VAL A 5 -3.94 4.56 -3.64
C VAL A 5 -4.12 3.08 -3.99
N ASN A 6 -5.35 2.65 -4.24
CA ASN A 6 -5.66 1.26 -4.57
C ASN A 6 -6.66 1.22 -5.73
N PHE A 7 -6.35 0.42 -6.74
CA PHE A 7 -7.28 0.08 -7.82
C PHE A 7 -7.42 -1.43 -7.84
N THR A 8 -8.64 -1.93 -7.72
CA THR A 8 -8.93 -3.36 -7.83
C THR A 8 -10.15 -3.58 -8.70
N MET A 9 -10.13 -4.68 -9.46
CA MET A 9 -11.22 -5.11 -10.32
C MET A 9 -11.42 -6.61 -10.18
N GLY A 10 -12.67 -7.01 -10.00
CA GLY A 10 -13.12 -8.38 -9.89
C GLY A 10 -13.91 -8.86 -11.11
N ALA A 11 -14.47 -10.05 -10.98
CA ALA A 11 -15.44 -10.58 -11.94
C ALA A 11 -16.74 -9.75 -11.94
N LYS A 12 -17.57 -9.92 -12.98
CA LYS A 12 -18.90 -9.28 -13.10
C LYS A 12 -18.87 -7.75 -12.98
N GLU A 13 -17.87 -7.08 -13.56
CA GLU A 13 -17.74 -5.62 -13.49
C GLU A 13 -17.53 -5.08 -12.06
N ALA A 14 -17.19 -5.94 -11.09
CA ALA A 14 -16.85 -5.51 -9.74
C ALA A 14 -15.59 -4.63 -9.78
N TYR A 15 -15.59 -3.49 -9.11
CA TYR A 15 -14.38 -2.71 -8.90
C TYR A 15 -14.43 -1.89 -7.62
N PHE A 16 -13.24 -1.50 -7.16
CA PHE A 16 -13.08 -0.51 -6.11
C PHE A 16 -11.83 0.34 -6.40
N PHE A 17 -12.02 1.64 -6.38
CA PHE A 17 -10.98 2.64 -6.56
C PHE A 17 -10.88 3.48 -5.29
N ASN A 18 -9.67 3.64 -4.77
CA ASN A 18 -9.40 4.36 -3.53
C ASN A 18 -8.25 5.34 -3.73
N SER A 19 -8.47 6.54 -3.22
CA SER A 19 -7.48 7.59 -3.08
C SER A 19 -7.68 8.28 -1.74
N PRO A 20 -6.70 9.09 -1.28
CA PRO A 20 -6.85 9.82 -0.01
C PRO A 20 -8.04 10.78 0.06
N THR A 21 -8.67 11.13 -1.07
CA THR A 21 -9.76 12.12 -1.12
C THR A 21 -11.08 11.55 -1.63
N HIS A 22 -11.05 10.42 -2.31
CA HIS A 22 -12.20 9.84 -3.00
C HIS A 22 -12.06 8.33 -3.02
N TRP A 23 -13.18 7.64 -2.86
CA TRP A 23 -13.32 6.25 -3.26
C TRP A 23 -14.57 6.06 -4.13
N ALA A 24 -14.61 4.97 -4.87
CA ALA A 24 -15.76 4.54 -5.64
C ALA A 24 -15.77 3.02 -5.73
N TRP A 25 -16.95 2.43 -5.84
CA TRP A 25 -17.10 0.99 -6.02
C TRP A 25 -18.34 0.66 -6.80
N HIS A 26 -18.32 -0.51 -7.42
CA HIS A 26 -19.45 -1.06 -8.15
C HIS A 26 -19.47 -2.58 -8.01
N ASN A 27 -20.67 -3.13 -7.86
CA ASN A 27 -20.97 -4.57 -7.89
C ASN A 27 -20.00 -5.42 -7.06
N LEU A 28 -19.73 -5.00 -5.82
CA LEU A 28 -18.88 -5.78 -4.92
C LEU A 28 -19.68 -6.96 -4.34
N LEU A 29 -18.99 -7.89 -3.68
CA LEU A 29 -19.65 -8.98 -2.97
C LEU A 29 -20.62 -8.41 -1.91
N PRO A 30 -21.81 -9.01 -1.69
CA PRO A 30 -22.85 -8.41 -0.85
C PRO A 30 -22.42 -8.09 0.58
N ASP A 31 -21.52 -8.88 1.17
CA ASP A 31 -20.97 -8.65 2.50
C ASP A 31 -19.98 -7.49 2.57
N VAL A 32 -19.26 -7.21 1.48
CA VAL A 32 -18.41 -6.03 1.30
C VAL A 32 -19.27 -4.79 1.00
N GLU A 33 -20.31 -4.91 0.19
CA GLU A 33 -21.26 -3.79 -0.03
C GLU A 33 -21.97 -3.39 1.26
N ALA A 34 -22.40 -4.38 2.06
CA ALA A 34 -22.97 -4.14 3.39
C ALA A 34 -21.96 -3.44 4.32
N LEU A 35 -20.67 -3.75 4.20
CA LEU A 35 -19.61 -3.08 4.95
C LEU A 35 -19.48 -1.60 4.56
N PHE A 36 -19.56 -1.27 3.27
CA PHE A 36 -19.40 0.11 2.79
C PHE A 36 -20.66 0.98 2.96
N THR A 37 -21.83 0.36 3.13
CA THR A 37 -23.11 1.04 3.33
C THR A 37 -23.56 1.09 4.80
N LYS A 38 -22.79 0.48 5.72
CA LYS A 38 -23.12 0.46 7.15
C LYS A 38 -23.20 1.87 7.75
N GLN A 39 -23.97 2.00 8.83
CA GLN A 39 -24.10 3.24 9.60
C GLN A 39 -23.66 2.98 11.04
N PRO A 40 -22.74 3.78 11.61
CA PRO A 40 -22.02 4.91 11.00
C PRO A 40 -21.03 4.47 9.89
N PRO A 41 -20.75 5.35 8.90
CA PRO A 41 -19.92 4.99 7.76
C PRO A 41 -18.48 4.71 8.16
N LEU A 42 -17.79 3.93 7.33
CA LEU A 42 -16.34 3.76 7.44
C LEU A 42 -15.62 5.10 7.34
N LYS A 43 -14.53 5.23 8.09
CA LYS A 43 -13.66 6.39 8.01
C LYS A 43 -12.77 6.32 6.76
N ASP A 44 -12.13 5.18 6.54
CA ASP A 44 -11.31 4.91 5.35
C ASP A 44 -11.11 3.41 5.13
N VAL A 45 -10.66 3.05 3.93
CA VAL A 45 -10.22 1.70 3.54
C VAL A 45 -8.72 1.81 3.32
N ILE A 46 -7.98 0.94 3.99
CA ILE A 46 -6.51 0.95 3.98
C ILE A 46 -6.01 0.07 2.85
N GLU A 47 -6.50 -1.17 2.77
CA GLU A 47 -6.17 -2.12 1.70
C GLU A 47 -7.42 -2.87 1.25
N PHE A 48 -7.52 -3.10 -0.06
CA PHE A 48 -8.54 -3.97 -0.62
C PHE A 48 -8.00 -4.79 -1.80
N ALA A 49 -8.15 -6.10 -1.72
CA ALA A 49 -7.73 -7.05 -2.74
C ALA A 49 -8.90 -7.94 -3.14
N LEU A 50 -9.08 -8.14 -4.45
CA LEU A 50 -10.07 -9.05 -5.04
C LEU A 50 -9.34 -10.13 -5.82
N GLY A 51 -9.76 -11.38 -5.67
CA GLY A 51 -9.27 -12.52 -6.41
C GLY A 51 -10.41 -13.32 -7.04
N ASP A 52 -10.07 -14.50 -7.57
CA ASP A 52 -11.01 -15.42 -8.19
C ASP A 52 -12.01 -16.00 -7.16
N ASN A 53 -13.12 -16.57 -7.64
CA ASN A 53 -14.05 -17.37 -6.82
C ASN A 53 -14.58 -16.66 -5.55
N GLY A 54 -14.74 -15.33 -5.62
CA GLY A 54 -15.21 -14.52 -4.50
C GLY A 54 -14.16 -14.29 -3.41
N THR A 55 -12.90 -14.65 -3.65
CA THR A 55 -11.81 -14.37 -2.72
C THR A 55 -11.61 -12.87 -2.56
N TYR A 56 -11.54 -12.39 -1.32
CA TYR A 56 -11.21 -10.99 -1.05
C TYR A 56 -10.52 -10.81 0.31
N PHE A 57 -9.79 -9.71 0.43
CA PHE A 57 -9.31 -9.18 1.70
C PHE A 57 -9.59 -7.67 1.74
N VAL A 58 -10.13 -7.17 2.86
CA VAL A 58 -10.29 -5.73 3.12
C VAL A 58 -9.77 -5.40 4.52
N SER A 59 -8.95 -4.36 4.62
CA SER A 59 -8.64 -3.69 5.90
C SER A 59 -9.15 -2.26 5.87
N TYR A 60 -9.76 -1.82 6.97
CA TYR A 60 -10.47 -0.54 7.02
C TYR A 60 -10.42 0.07 8.42
N ARG A 61 -10.63 1.39 8.49
CA ARG A 61 -10.95 2.08 9.74
C ARG A 61 -12.45 2.27 9.86
N ASP A 62 -12.97 1.88 11.01
CA ASP A 62 -14.35 2.18 11.34
C ASP A 62 -14.51 3.68 11.72
N HIS A 63 -15.72 4.05 12.15
CA HIS A 63 -16.03 5.42 12.54
C HIS A 63 -15.21 5.94 13.73
N ASP A 64 -14.81 5.07 14.65
CA ASP A 64 -13.97 5.40 15.81
C ASP A 64 -12.48 5.44 15.45
N GLY A 65 -12.13 5.06 14.22
CA GLY A 65 -10.75 5.00 13.74
C GLY A 65 -10.01 3.74 14.13
N GLN A 66 -10.69 2.74 14.71
CA GLN A 66 -10.12 1.42 14.97
C GLN A 66 -9.94 0.66 13.66
N ILE A 67 -8.80 -0.04 13.52
CA ILE A 67 -8.48 -0.80 12.32
C ILE A 67 -9.02 -2.21 12.46
N PHE A 68 -9.82 -2.62 11.48
CA PHE A 68 -10.36 -3.97 11.36
C PHE A 68 -10.01 -4.56 10.00
N CYS A 69 -10.22 -5.86 9.85
CA CYS A 69 -10.18 -6.52 8.55
C CYS A 69 -11.35 -7.51 8.39
N ARG A 70 -11.72 -7.79 7.14
CA ARG A 70 -12.57 -8.91 6.73
C ARG A 70 -11.92 -9.59 5.53
N HIS A 71 -12.12 -10.89 5.41
CA HIS A 71 -11.67 -11.64 4.25
C HIS A 71 -12.56 -12.86 4.05
N TYR A 72 -12.54 -13.38 2.83
CA TYR A 72 -13.23 -14.59 2.46
C TYR A 72 -12.38 -15.37 1.46
N ASN A 73 -12.35 -16.70 1.65
CA ASN A 73 -11.74 -17.66 0.72
C ASN A 73 -10.28 -17.34 0.33
N LEU A 74 -9.47 -16.83 1.26
CA LEU A 74 -8.04 -16.58 1.00
C LEU A 74 -7.28 -17.91 0.86
N PRO A 75 -6.22 -17.96 0.02
CA PRO A 75 -5.32 -19.12 -0.04
C PRO A 75 -4.82 -19.53 1.36
N ASN A 76 -4.78 -20.83 1.65
CA ASN A 76 -4.39 -21.33 2.97
C ASN A 76 -3.05 -20.77 3.48
N PRO A 77 -1.98 -20.69 2.64
CA PRO A 77 -0.72 -20.10 3.09
C PRO A 77 -0.83 -18.61 3.43
N LEU A 78 -1.74 -17.87 2.77
CA LEU A 78 -2.00 -16.47 3.09
C LEU A 78 -2.75 -16.34 4.41
N THR A 79 -3.75 -17.17 4.66
CA THR A 79 -4.46 -17.23 5.95
C THR A 79 -3.48 -17.56 7.07
N GLU A 80 -2.62 -18.57 6.89
CA GLU A 80 -1.60 -18.91 7.88
C GLU A 80 -0.63 -17.75 8.14
N TYR A 81 -0.22 -17.03 7.10
CA TYR A 81 0.60 -15.82 7.26
C TYR A 81 -0.11 -14.73 8.10
N LEU A 82 -1.40 -14.49 7.85
CA LEU A 82 -2.17 -13.44 8.54
C LEU A 82 -2.40 -13.74 10.02
N TYR A 83 -2.66 -15.00 10.37
CA TYR A 83 -3.06 -15.42 11.71
C TYR A 83 -1.94 -16.09 12.51
N HIS A 84 -1.11 -16.89 11.86
CA HIS A 84 -0.05 -17.70 12.48
C HIS A 84 -0.55 -18.46 13.73
N GLY A 85 -1.69 -19.14 13.59
CA GLY A 85 -2.36 -19.86 14.67
C GLY A 85 -3.10 -19.01 15.72
N HIS A 86 -3.09 -17.68 15.62
CA HIS A 86 -3.85 -16.81 16.53
C HIS A 86 -5.33 -16.66 16.11
N PRO A 87 -6.25 -16.38 17.04
CA PRO A 87 -7.67 -16.13 16.72
C PRO A 87 -7.91 -14.80 16.00
N HIS A 88 -6.90 -13.92 15.95
CA HIS A 88 -6.97 -12.60 15.34
C HIS A 88 -5.79 -12.40 14.38
N VAL A 89 -5.95 -11.53 13.38
CA VAL A 89 -4.85 -11.17 12.48
C VAL A 89 -3.76 -10.47 13.27
N ILE A 90 -2.54 -10.98 13.16
CA ILE A 90 -1.35 -10.49 13.87
C ILE A 90 -0.49 -9.53 13.04
N ARG A 91 -0.78 -9.42 11.73
CA ARG A 91 -0.03 -8.55 10.82
C ARG A 91 -0.38 -7.09 11.02
N ASP A 92 0.54 -6.22 10.63
CA ASP A 92 0.31 -4.78 10.71
C ASP A 92 -0.64 -4.33 9.59
N LEU A 93 -1.94 -4.36 9.90
CA LEU A 93 -3.03 -3.96 9.00
C LEU A 93 -2.89 -2.53 8.45
N SER A 94 -2.08 -1.66 9.08
CA SER A 94 -1.86 -0.29 8.61
C SER A 94 -0.83 -0.18 7.48
N THR A 95 -0.04 -1.24 7.27
CA THR A 95 1.02 -1.32 6.24
C THR A 95 0.91 -2.55 5.35
N LEU A 96 0.02 -3.48 5.69
CA LEU A 96 -0.24 -4.69 4.94
C LEU A 96 -0.75 -4.36 3.54
N SER A 97 -0.12 -4.96 2.54
CA SER A 97 -0.57 -4.94 1.15
C SER A 97 -0.59 -6.35 0.58
N ILE A 98 -1.66 -6.67 -0.14
CA ILE A 98 -1.95 -7.99 -0.69
C ILE A 98 -2.29 -7.85 -2.18
N SER A 99 -1.57 -8.60 -3.01
CA SER A 99 -1.90 -8.83 -4.41
C SER A 99 -2.44 -10.24 -4.55
N LEU A 100 -3.66 -10.37 -5.07
CA LEU A 100 -4.26 -11.65 -5.43
C LEU A 100 -4.25 -11.78 -6.95
N GLY A 101 -3.84 -12.94 -7.45
CA GLY A 101 -3.82 -13.26 -8.87
C GLY A 101 -4.53 -14.59 -9.17
N PRO A 102 -4.50 -15.03 -10.43
CA PRO A 102 -5.07 -16.31 -10.84
C PRO A 102 -4.45 -17.50 -10.12
N TYR A 103 -5.15 -18.64 -10.09
CA TYR A 103 -4.62 -19.93 -9.60
C TYR A 103 -4.10 -19.88 -8.15
N GLU A 104 -4.82 -19.15 -7.28
CA GLU A 104 -4.45 -18.95 -5.87
C GLU A 104 -3.08 -18.26 -5.69
N SER A 105 -2.54 -17.63 -6.75
CA SER A 105 -1.32 -16.86 -6.66
C SER A 105 -1.52 -15.62 -5.81
N TYR A 106 -0.56 -15.35 -4.94
CA TYR A 106 -0.60 -14.14 -4.13
C TYR A 106 0.79 -13.67 -3.73
N TYR A 107 0.89 -12.37 -3.49
CA TYR A 107 2.01 -11.75 -2.79
C TYR A 107 1.44 -10.85 -1.69
N ALA A 108 1.83 -11.09 -0.45
CA ALA A 108 1.44 -10.29 0.71
C ALA A 108 2.67 -9.80 1.44
N HIS A 109 2.64 -8.55 1.89
CA HIS A 109 3.73 -7.99 2.69
C HIS A 109 3.22 -6.89 3.61
N ASP A 110 3.86 -6.77 4.77
CA ASP A 110 3.79 -5.60 5.63
C ASP A 110 5.19 -5.02 5.81
N LYS A 111 5.34 -4.01 6.68
CA LYS A 111 6.64 -3.36 6.91
C LYS A 111 7.75 -4.29 7.43
N THR A 112 7.40 -5.47 7.95
CA THR A 112 8.32 -6.39 8.66
C THR A 112 8.56 -7.70 7.93
N SER A 113 7.56 -8.19 7.20
CA SER A 113 7.48 -9.58 6.75
C SER A 113 6.71 -9.66 5.43
N ALA A 114 7.02 -10.66 4.62
CA ALA A 114 6.29 -10.99 3.40
C ALA A 114 5.93 -12.49 3.36
N SER A 115 4.94 -12.84 2.54
CA SER A 115 4.55 -14.21 2.20
C SER A 115 4.04 -14.25 0.76
N TRP A 116 4.31 -15.34 0.05
CA TRP A 116 3.82 -15.53 -1.32
C TRP A 116 3.64 -17.01 -1.62
N SER A 117 2.81 -17.30 -2.62
CA SER A 117 2.63 -18.64 -3.16
C SER A 117 2.15 -18.58 -4.61
N ASN A 118 2.44 -19.63 -5.37
CA ASN A 118 2.00 -19.82 -6.76
C ASN A 118 2.29 -18.62 -7.69
N LEU A 119 3.38 -17.87 -7.46
CA LEU A 119 3.74 -16.73 -8.30
C LEU A 119 4.13 -17.17 -9.72
N PRO A 120 3.99 -16.30 -10.74
CA PRO A 120 4.59 -16.55 -12.05
C PRO A 120 6.09 -16.87 -11.91
N PRO A 121 6.65 -17.89 -12.61
CA PRO A 121 8.01 -18.37 -12.34
C PRO A 121 9.10 -17.30 -12.42
N ALA A 122 8.98 -16.35 -13.35
CA ALA A 122 9.91 -15.24 -13.48
C ALA A 122 9.85 -14.29 -12.26
N LEU A 123 8.64 -14.02 -11.74
CA LEU A 123 8.46 -13.23 -10.53
C LEU A 123 8.97 -13.96 -9.29
N GLU A 124 8.67 -15.26 -9.14
CA GLU A 124 9.15 -16.05 -8.01
C GLU A 124 10.69 -16.05 -7.95
N LYS A 125 11.34 -16.30 -9.10
CA LYS A 125 12.79 -16.21 -9.22
C LYS A 125 13.31 -14.81 -8.85
N ALA A 126 12.60 -13.75 -9.25
CA ALA A 126 12.96 -12.38 -8.93
C ALA A 126 12.86 -12.09 -7.42
N VAL A 127 11.82 -12.59 -6.74
CA VAL A 127 11.63 -12.46 -5.28
C VAL A 127 12.70 -13.24 -4.52
N LEU A 128 12.89 -14.52 -4.86
CA LEU A 128 13.91 -15.38 -4.23
C LEU A 128 15.33 -14.85 -4.44
N GLY A 129 15.61 -14.29 -5.62
CA GLY A 129 16.90 -13.67 -5.92
C GLY A 129 17.23 -12.46 -5.05
N ARG A 130 16.25 -11.84 -4.39
CA ARG A 130 16.38 -10.68 -3.49
C ARG A 130 16.35 -11.05 -2.01
N LEU A 131 15.91 -12.27 -1.70
CA LEU A 131 15.76 -12.75 -0.34
C LEU A 131 17.13 -13.10 0.27
N VAL A 132 17.33 -12.72 1.54
CA VAL A 132 18.45 -13.18 2.37
C VAL A 132 17.97 -14.26 3.33
N SER A 133 16.90 -13.97 4.08
CA SER A 133 16.28 -14.92 5.01
C SER A 133 14.83 -14.55 5.27
N GLN A 134 14.01 -15.53 5.65
CA GLN A 134 12.61 -15.34 6.00
C GLN A 134 12.24 -16.28 7.15
N ASP A 135 11.49 -15.74 8.10
CA ASP A 135 10.75 -16.51 9.10
C ASP A 135 9.32 -15.95 9.21
N ALA A 136 8.55 -16.50 10.16
CA ALA A 136 7.16 -16.10 10.38
C ALA A 136 6.99 -14.61 10.76
N TRP A 137 8.02 -13.95 11.25
CA TRP A 137 7.95 -12.60 11.83
C TRP A 137 8.72 -11.57 11.01
N LYS A 138 9.74 -12.00 10.26
CA LYS A 138 10.66 -11.10 9.59
C LYS A 138 11.12 -11.64 8.26
N THR A 139 11.19 -10.74 7.29
CA THR A 139 11.86 -10.97 6.01
C THR A 139 13.03 -10.03 5.86
N VAL A 140 14.21 -10.59 5.59
CA VAL A 140 15.45 -9.83 5.35
C VAL A 140 15.75 -9.88 3.86
N TRP A 141 15.87 -8.70 3.27
CA TRP A 141 16.16 -8.51 1.85
C TRP A 141 17.59 -8.03 1.65
N LYS A 142 18.13 -8.25 0.45
CA LYS A 142 19.44 -7.75 0.03
C LYS A 142 19.51 -6.22 0.06
N GLU A 143 20.74 -5.71 -0.04
CA GLU A 143 21.01 -4.28 -0.10
C GLU A 143 20.38 -3.49 1.06
N ASN A 144 20.43 -4.05 2.27
CA ASN A 144 19.84 -3.47 3.49
C ASN A 144 18.36 -3.10 3.34
N GLY A 145 17.58 -3.95 2.66
CA GLY A 145 16.15 -3.70 2.44
C GLY A 145 15.83 -2.93 1.16
N ARG A 146 16.83 -2.41 0.43
CA ARG A 146 16.57 -1.72 -0.85
C ARG A 146 16.02 -2.64 -1.92
N ASP A 147 16.35 -3.93 -1.86
CA ASP A 147 15.81 -4.93 -2.78
C ASP A 147 14.44 -5.46 -2.36
N ALA A 148 13.90 -5.03 -1.22
CA ALA A 148 12.59 -5.48 -0.77
C ALA A 148 11.50 -5.06 -1.78
N PRO A 149 10.63 -5.98 -2.24
CA PRO A 149 9.43 -5.59 -2.98
C PRO A 149 8.59 -4.64 -2.13
N SER A 150 8.16 -3.55 -2.76
CA SER A 150 7.36 -2.48 -2.16
C SER A 150 6.02 -2.31 -2.86
N PHE A 151 5.89 -2.92 -4.04
CA PHE A 151 4.65 -3.02 -4.79
C PHE A 151 4.72 -4.26 -5.68
N VAL A 152 3.67 -5.07 -5.65
CA VAL A 152 3.47 -6.20 -6.56
C VAL A 152 2.07 -6.06 -7.15
N SER A 153 1.90 -6.48 -8.40
CA SER A 153 0.60 -6.65 -9.02
C SER A 153 0.62 -7.89 -9.90
N LEU A 154 -0.46 -8.67 -9.82
CA LEU A 154 -0.63 -9.94 -10.52
C LEU A 154 -1.79 -9.78 -11.49
N GLY A 155 -1.53 -10.00 -12.78
CA GLY A 155 -2.52 -9.96 -13.84
C GLY A 155 -2.86 -11.36 -14.35
N ALA A 156 -3.65 -11.39 -15.43
CA ALA A 156 -3.97 -12.62 -16.14
C ALA A 156 -2.75 -13.23 -16.85
N ASP A 157 -2.83 -14.53 -17.16
CA ASP A 157 -1.87 -15.26 -18.01
C ASP A 157 -0.41 -15.20 -17.53
N GLY A 158 -0.22 -15.06 -16.22
CA GLY A 158 1.10 -14.91 -15.60
C GLY A 158 1.72 -13.53 -15.79
N SER A 159 0.94 -12.53 -16.24
CA SER A 159 1.40 -11.14 -16.27
C SER A 159 1.64 -10.64 -14.85
N TYR A 160 2.70 -9.86 -14.65
CA TYR A 160 2.99 -9.29 -13.34
C TYR A 160 3.81 -8.00 -13.46
N PHE A 161 3.78 -7.22 -12.38
CA PHE A 161 4.68 -6.11 -12.16
C PHE A 161 5.15 -6.12 -10.70
N MET A 162 6.45 -5.91 -10.48
CA MET A 162 7.04 -5.76 -9.17
C MET A 162 8.01 -4.59 -9.17
N ARG A 163 7.90 -3.74 -8.13
CA ARG A 163 8.85 -2.69 -7.81
C ARG A 163 9.46 -2.89 -6.43
N ALA A 164 10.77 -2.75 -6.32
CA ALA A 164 11.51 -2.75 -5.06
C ALA A 164 11.68 -1.33 -4.49
N VAL A 165 11.97 -1.23 -3.19
CA VAL A 165 12.22 0.03 -2.47
C VAL A 165 13.28 0.89 -3.16
N GLY A 166 14.37 0.26 -3.61
CA GLY A 166 15.52 0.92 -4.22
C GLY A 166 15.33 1.33 -5.68
N GLY A 167 14.12 1.15 -6.25
CA GLY A 167 13.82 1.46 -7.65
C GLY A 167 14.09 0.31 -8.63
N GLY A 168 14.66 -0.81 -8.18
CA GLY A 168 14.72 -2.02 -9.00
C GLY A 168 13.33 -2.63 -9.21
N GLY A 169 13.22 -3.64 -10.08
CA GLY A 169 11.96 -4.35 -10.27
C GLY A 169 12.07 -5.54 -11.21
N SER A 170 10.92 -6.08 -11.56
CA SER A 170 10.75 -7.14 -12.55
C SER A 170 9.31 -7.06 -13.07
N TRP A 171 9.10 -7.32 -14.35
CA TRP A 171 7.77 -7.29 -14.94
C TRP A 171 7.70 -8.22 -16.14
N GLU A 172 6.48 -8.63 -16.46
CA GLU A 172 6.16 -9.34 -17.69
C GLU A 172 4.70 -9.04 -18.01
N LEU A 173 4.42 -8.32 -19.10
CA LEU A 173 3.05 -8.03 -19.53
C LEU A 173 2.76 -8.81 -20.80
N LYS A 174 1.73 -9.67 -20.78
CA LYS A 174 1.42 -10.62 -21.86
C LYS A 174 0.47 -10.07 -22.94
N SER A 175 -0.29 -9.02 -22.63
CA SER A 175 -1.26 -8.45 -23.56
C SER A 175 -0.57 -7.75 -24.73
N LYS A 176 -1.18 -7.87 -25.92
CA LYS A 176 -0.72 -7.23 -27.17
C LYS A 176 -1.45 -5.93 -27.50
N GLU A 177 -2.34 -5.49 -26.63
CA GLU A 177 -3.04 -4.20 -26.80
C GLU A 177 -2.05 -3.05 -26.85
N ASP A 178 -2.33 -2.03 -27.67
CA ASP A 178 -1.39 -0.92 -27.91
C ASP A 178 -0.96 -0.22 -26.60
N GLY A 179 -1.88 -0.05 -25.65
CA GLY A 179 -1.58 0.51 -24.34
C GLY A 179 -0.61 -0.34 -23.52
N MET A 180 -0.73 -1.66 -23.62
CA MET A 180 0.17 -2.63 -22.97
C MET A 180 1.54 -2.68 -23.65
N VAL A 181 1.57 -2.63 -24.98
CA VAL A 181 2.82 -2.53 -25.75
C VAL A 181 3.56 -1.24 -25.41
N GLY A 182 2.85 -0.10 -25.36
CA GLY A 182 3.40 1.18 -24.94
C GLY A 182 3.94 1.16 -23.51
N THR A 183 3.20 0.53 -22.59
CA THR A 183 3.64 0.36 -21.19
C THR A 183 4.88 -0.54 -21.10
N ASN A 184 4.92 -1.66 -21.82
CA ASN A 184 6.10 -2.52 -21.92
C ASN A 184 7.31 -1.76 -22.44
N LYS A 185 7.14 -0.94 -23.49
CA LYS A 185 8.22 -0.10 -24.03
C LYS A 185 8.69 0.91 -22.98
N PHE A 186 7.78 1.60 -22.31
CA PHE A 186 8.11 2.53 -21.23
C PHE A 186 8.92 1.86 -20.11
N LEU A 187 8.52 0.66 -19.68
CA LEU A 187 9.24 -0.09 -18.65
C LEU A 187 10.62 -0.58 -19.13
N ASN A 188 10.75 -1.02 -20.39
CA ASN A 188 12.03 -1.40 -20.98
C ASN A 188 13.00 -0.21 -21.11
N ASP A 189 12.49 0.96 -21.48
CA ASP A 189 13.30 2.18 -21.65
C ASP A 189 13.66 2.83 -20.30
N SER A 190 13.02 2.40 -19.21
CA SER A 190 13.24 2.94 -17.87
C SER A 190 14.51 2.36 -17.24
N LYS A 191 15.44 3.24 -16.84
CA LYS A 191 16.66 2.85 -16.12
C LYS A 191 16.36 2.23 -14.75
N ASP A 192 15.36 2.78 -14.07
CA ASP A 192 14.82 2.32 -12.80
C ASP A 192 13.33 2.69 -12.68
N PHE A 193 12.69 2.24 -11.61
CA PHE A 193 11.26 2.44 -11.34
C PHE A 193 10.98 3.44 -10.23
N THR A 194 11.93 4.33 -9.90
CA THR A 194 11.72 5.35 -8.86
C THR A 194 10.59 6.35 -9.24
N GLY A 195 10.35 6.56 -10.53
CA GLY A 195 9.24 7.37 -11.04
C GLY A 195 7.88 6.66 -11.04
N VAL A 196 7.83 5.35 -10.83
CA VAL A 196 6.62 4.53 -10.89
C VAL A 196 6.14 4.22 -9.47
N ALA A 197 4.96 4.70 -9.11
CA ALA A 197 4.33 4.38 -7.83
C ALA A 197 3.67 2.99 -7.84
N GLY A 198 3.14 2.55 -8.98
CA GLY A 198 2.60 1.21 -9.16
C GLY A 198 2.07 0.99 -10.58
N LEU A 199 1.97 -0.27 -11.00
CA LEU A 199 1.24 -0.69 -12.19
C LEU A 199 0.22 -1.74 -11.76
N TYR A 200 -1.04 -1.34 -11.68
CA TYR A 200 -2.16 -2.20 -11.29
C TYR A 200 -2.59 -3.01 -12.52
N LEU A 201 -2.53 -4.32 -12.39
CA LEU A 201 -3.00 -5.32 -13.34
C LEU A 201 -4.22 -6.03 -12.76
N PHE A 202 -5.11 -6.50 -13.63
CA PHE A 202 -6.37 -7.09 -13.20
C PHE A 202 -6.55 -8.49 -13.81
N ALA A 203 -6.66 -9.51 -12.96
CA ALA A 203 -6.78 -10.90 -13.38
C ALA A 203 -8.01 -11.16 -14.27
N HIS A 204 -9.15 -10.56 -13.95
CA HIS A 204 -10.39 -10.72 -14.73
C HIS A 204 -10.48 -9.83 -15.96
N HIS A 205 -9.56 -8.87 -16.11
CA HIS A 205 -9.56 -7.89 -17.19
C HIS A 205 -8.14 -7.81 -17.78
N PRO A 206 -7.69 -8.83 -18.54
CA PRO A 206 -6.29 -9.02 -18.99
C PRO A 206 -5.72 -7.83 -19.78
N ASN A 207 -6.58 -7.04 -20.40
CA ASN A 207 -6.22 -5.88 -21.21
C ASN A 207 -6.24 -4.57 -20.42
N SER A 208 -6.74 -4.60 -19.18
CA SER A 208 -6.92 -3.41 -18.36
C SER A 208 -5.76 -3.20 -17.41
N TYR A 209 -5.43 -1.92 -17.15
CA TYR A 209 -4.39 -1.54 -16.21
C TYR A 209 -4.53 -0.09 -15.75
N VAL A 210 -3.85 0.21 -14.65
CA VAL A 210 -3.55 1.59 -14.23
C VAL A 210 -2.06 1.72 -13.93
N LEU A 211 -1.35 2.56 -14.67
CA LEU A 211 0.01 2.98 -14.38
C LEU A 211 -0.03 4.27 -13.56
N LEU A 212 0.43 4.21 -12.31
CA LEU A 212 0.51 5.34 -11.40
C LEU A 212 1.95 5.80 -11.24
N LEU A 213 2.22 7.07 -11.50
CA LEU A 213 3.54 7.67 -11.29
C LEU A 213 3.64 8.32 -9.91
N THR A 214 4.85 8.45 -9.38
CA THR A 214 5.11 9.16 -8.11
C THR A 214 4.75 10.65 -8.18
N SER A 215 4.63 11.22 -9.38
CA SER A 215 4.11 12.58 -9.57
C SER A 215 2.60 12.73 -9.28
N GLY A 216 1.87 11.63 -9.07
CA GLY A 216 0.41 11.61 -8.97
C GLY A 216 -0.30 11.49 -10.32
N LYS A 217 0.42 11.60 -11.45
CA LYS A 217 -0.14 11.31 -12.77
C LYS A 217 -0.45 9.82 -12.91
N ALA A 218 -1.61 9.51 -13.49
CA ALA A 218 -2.02 8.16 -13.81
C ALA A 218 -2.36 8.02 -15.29
N PHE A 219 -2.07 6.85 -15.86
CA PHE A 219 -2.47 6.41 -17.19
C PHE A 219 -3.20 5.10 -17.05
N SER A 220 -4.17 4.83 -17.91
CA SER A 220 -4.97 3.63 -17.78
C SER A 220 -5.53 3.15 -19.10
N ASN A 221 -5.77 1.85 -19.18
CA ASN A 221 -6.74 1.25 -20.08
C ASN A 221 -7.75 0.56 -19.19
N LEU A 222 -8.96 1.09 -19.05
CA LEU A 222 -10.00 0.49 -18.20
C LEU A 222 -11.28 0.30 -19.00
N PRO A 223 -12.16 -0.62 -18.62
CA PRO A 223 -13.47 -0.76 -19.25
C PRO A 223 -14.31 0.50 -19.06
N GLU A 224 -15.19 0.78 -20.02
CA GLU A 224 -16.00 2.00 -20.09
C GLU A 224 -16.83 2.25 -18.83
N HIS A 225 -17.39 1.19 -18.21
CA HIS A 225 -18.21 1.29 -16.99
C HIS A 225 -17.44 1.87 -15.78
N THR A 226 -16.11 1.92 -15.83
CA THR A 226 -15.26 2.49 -14.76
C THR A 226 -14.91 3.96 -14.97
N TRP A 227 -15.11 4.50 -16.19
CA TRP A 227 -14.51 5.77 -16.61
C TRP A 227 -15.03 6.96 -15.81
N ALA A 228 -16.32 6.97 -15.45
CA ALA A 228 -16.91 8.08 -14.70
C ALA A 228 -16.19 8.29 -13.35
N ASP A 229 -15.98 7.21 -12.60
CA ASP A 229 -15.32 7.26 -11.30
C ASP A 229 -13.81 7.44 -11.42
N TYR A 230 -13.18 6.77 -12.39
CA TYR A 230 -11.76 6.96 -12.66
C TYR A 230 -11.44 8.42 -13.04
N ASN A 231 -12.20 9.03 -13.94
CA ASN A 231 -11.98 10.41 -14.41
C ASN A 231 -12.22 11.45 -13.31
N LYS A 232 -13.06 11.14 -12.32
CA LYS A 232 -13.23 11.98 -11.13
C LYS A 232 -12.03 11.86 -10.18
N MET A 233 -11.47 10.66 -10.05
CA MET A 233 -10.41 10.38 -9.08
C MET A 233 -9.00 10.70 -9.60
N ALA A 234 -8.67 10.32 -10.83
CA ALA A 234 -7.31 10.40 -11.38
C ALA A 234 -6.69 11.81 -11.34
N PRO A 235 -7.43 12.89 -11.66
CA PRO A 235 -6.90 14.26 -11.55
C PRO A 235 -6.66 14.72 -10.10
N ALA A 236 -7.27 14.05 -9.11
CA ALA A 236 -7.18 14.40 -7.69
C ALA A 236 -6.11 13.60 -6.93
N LEU A 237 -5.35 12.74 -7.62
CA LEU A 237 -4.29 11.95 -7.01
C LEU A 237 -3.13 12.86 -6.56
N PRO A 238 -2.70 12.78 -5.28
CA PRO A 238 -1.59 13.58 -4.80
C PRO A 238 -0.26 13.04 -5.34
N PRO A 239 0.81 13.85 -5.32
CA PRO A 239 2.16 13.34 -5.41
C PRO A 239 2.41 12.27 -4.34
N LEU A 240 3.17 11.24 -4.71
CA LEU A 240 3.47 10.09 -3.88
C LEU A 240 4.97 9.99 -3.64
N VAL A 241 5.35 9.51 -2.46
CA VAL A 241 6.75 9.29 -2.08
C VAL A 241 6.97 7.83 -1.74
N GLN A 242 8.04 7.25 -2.31
CA GLN A 242 8.53 5.96 -1.88
C GLN A 242 9.34 6.13 -0.59
N THR A 243 8.93 5.42 0.45
CA THR A 243 9.70 5.37 1.71
C THR A 243 10.82 4.33 1.60
N MET A 244 11.77 4.34 2.53
CA MET A 244 12.79 3.29 2.63
C MET A 244 12.24 1.97 3.22
N SER A 245 10.94 1.90 3.51
CA SER A 245 10.27 0.70 4.01
C SER A 245 9.64 -0.08 2.85
N PRO A 246 9.50 -1.41 2.98
CA PRO A 246 8.83 -2.27 2.01
C PRO A 246 7.31 -2.08 2.11
N ILE A 247 6.85 -0.89 1.79
CA ILE A 247 5.43 -0.53 1.72
C ILE A 247 5.19 0.22 0.42
N PRO A 248 3.96 0.23 -0.10
CA PRO A 248 3.60 1.02 -1.26
C PRO A 248 3.89 2.50 -1.07
N CYS A 249 4.00 3.24 -2.18
CA CYS A 249 4.19 4.68 -2.13
C CYS A 249 3.04 5.34 -1.35
N THR A 250 3.39 6.35 -0.57
CA THR A 250 2.43 7.05 0.30
C THR A 250 2.22 8.47 -0.18
N PRO A 251 1.04 9.09 0.04
CA PRO A 251 0.83 10.49 -0.29
C PRO A 251 1.86 11.39 0.37
N GLN A 252 2.48 12.28 -0.41
CA GLN A 252 3.41 13.25 0.12
C GLN A 252 2.67 14.16 1.12
N PRO A 253 3.14 14.30 2.37
CA PRO A 253 2.56 15.24 3.30
C PRO A 253 2.58 16.63 2.68
N ARG A 254 1.42 17.32 2.63
CA ARG A 254 1.40 18.73 2.23
C ARG A 254 2.33 19.47 3.17
N GLN A 255 3.44 20.00 2.63
CA GLN A 255 4.27 20.94 3.37
C GLN A 255 3.33 22.08 3.77
N GLN A 256 3.08 22.21 5.08
CA GLN A 256 2.37 23.38 5.58
C GLN A 256 3.17 24.58 5.09
N ALA A 257 2.53 25.45 4.32
CA ALA A 257 3.17 26.68 3.89
C ALA A 257 3.78 27.33 5.14
N PRO A 258 5.05 27.77 5.10
CA PRO A 258 5.69 28.38 6.25
C PRO A 258 4.73 29.45 6.77
N ALA A 259 4.41 29.37 8.07
CA ALA A 259 3.51 30.33 8.71
C ALA A 259 3.98 31.73 8.31
N PRO A 260 3.09 32.62 7.85
CA PRO A 260 3.48 33.95 7.43
C PRO A 260 4.30 34.56 8.56
N VAL A 261 5.56 34.89 8.26
CA VAL A 261 6.45 35.53 9.23
C VAL A 261 5.70 36.73 9.76
N PRO A 262 5.46 36.85 11.09
CA PRO A 262 4.70 37.95 11.64
C PRO A 262 5.32 39.24 11.12
N GLN A 263 4.56 40.00 10.32
CA GLN A 263 5.03 41.31 9.91
C GLN A 263 5.28 42.10 11.20
N PRO A 264 6.47 42.70 11.37
CA PRO A 264 6.77 43.51 12.54
C PRO A 264 5.67 44.55 12.65
N HIS A 265 4.84 44.43 13.69
CA HIS A 265 3.85 45.44 13.97
C HIS A 265 4.60 46.75 14.21
N PRO A 266 4.24 47.85 13.53
CA PRO A 266 4.83 49.14 13.83
C PRO A 266 4.61 49.41 15.32
N GLN A 267 5.71 49.60 16.04
CA GLN A 267 5.74 50.03 17.43
C GLN A 267 4.84 51.26 17.56
N LEU A 268 3.62 51.06 18.05
CA LEU A 268 2.79 52.16 18.52
C LEU A 268 3.52 52.76 19.71
N GLN A 269 3.91 54.03 19.56
CA GLN A 269 4.50 54.82 20.63
C GLN A 269 3.61 54.74 21.88
N PRO A 270 4.19 54.57 23.08
CA PRO A 270 3.41 54.54 24.32
C PRO A 270 2.80 55.92 24.55
N GLN A 271 1.50 56.05 24.27
CA GLN A 271 0.71 57.20 24.66
C GLN A 271 0.45 57.09 26.17
N GLN A 272 1.07 58.01 26.92
CA GLN A 272 0.93 58.15 28.37
C GLN A 272 -0.56 58.25 28.76
N ARG A 273 -1.09 57.22 29.42
CA ARG A 273 -2.37 57.32 30.12
C ARG A 273 -2.12 57.84 31.54
N ILE A 274 -2.66 59.03 31.75
CA ILE A 274 -2.81 59.71 33.03
C ILE A 274 -3.61 58.83 33.99
N GLN A 275 -3.08 58.71 35.20
CA GLN A 275 -3.72 58.10 36.36
C GLN A 275 -4.98 58.88 36.76
N THR A 276 -6.09 58.18 36.93
CA THR A 276 -7.14 58.57 37.89
C THR A 276 -7.71 57.30 38.48
N GLY A 277 -7.31 57.01 39.72
CA GLY A 277 -7.96 56.01 40.55
C GLY A 277 -9.30 56.53 41.07
N CYS A 278 -10.18 55.60 41.39
CA CYS A 278 -11.23 55.70 42.41
C CYS A 278 -11.89 54.33 42.54
N CYS A 279 -11.53 53.58 43.57
CA CYS A 279 -12.39 52.56 44.15
C CYS A 279 -13.49 53.26 44.98
N PRO A 280 -14.66 52.64 45.15
CA PRO A 280 -15.01 52.31 46.52
C PRO A 280 -15.56 50.88 46.69
N THR A 281 -14.94 50.22 47.67
CA THR A 281 -15.48 49.33 48.71
C THR A 281 -16.98 49.04 48.76
N GLY A 282 -17.29 47.74 48.82
CA GLY A 282 -18.50 47.15 49.41
C GLY A 282 -18.46 45.61 49.25
N MET A 283 -17.77 44.89 50.13
CA MET A 283 -18.30 44.18 51.32
C MET A 283 -19.10 42.88 51.03
N VAL A 284 -18.63 41.80 51.68
CA VAL A 284 -19.38 40.67 52.27
C VAL A 284 -19.43 39.32 51.51
N VAL A 285 -18.56 38.41 51.99
CA VAL A 285 -18.78 36.98 52.33
C VAL A 285 -18.87 35.94 51.20
N ALA A 286 -17.84 35.09 51.11
CA ALA A 286 -17.89 33.64 51.39
C ALA A 286 -16.54 32.96 51.02
N PRO A 287 -16.02 32.01 51.83
CA PRO A 287 -14.80 31.27 51.51
C PRO A 287 -15.14 29.92 50.86
N HIS A 288 -14.61 29.67 49.65
CA HIS A 288 -14.59 28.31 49.09
C HIS A 288 -13.17 27.89 48.73
N ASN A 289 -12.65 27.03 49.60
CA ASN A 289 -11.58 26.07 49.34
C ASN A 289 -11.86 25.28 48.05
N CYS A 290 -10.89 25.19 47.16
CA CYS A 290 -10.80 24.16 46.13
C CYS A 290 -9.34 23.77 45.94
N CYS A 291 -8.81 22.98 46.87
CA CYS A 291 -7.65 22.14 46.61
C CYS A 291 -8.08 20.99 45.69
N VAL A 292 -7.30 20.73 44.64
CA VAL A 292 -7.50 19.60 43.73
C VAL A 292 -6.99 18.34 44.44
N GLN A 293 -7.90 17.41 44.75
CA GLN A 293 -7.55 16.05 45.17
C GLN A 293 -7.27 15.18 43.94
N THR A 294 -6.11 14.56 43.92
CA THR A 294 -5.74 13.44 43.04
C THR A 294 -6.47 12.15 43.45
N PRO A 295 -7.13 11.42 42.54
CA PRO A 295 -7.59 10.08 42.82
C PRO A 295 -6.47 9.05 42.62
N GLN A 296 -6.12 8.36 43.72
CA GLN A 296 -5.47 7.06 43.71
C GLN A 296 -6.57 6.00 43.56
N ILE A 297 -6.50 5.17 42.52
CA ILE A 297 -7.32 3.95 42.40
C ILE A 297 -6.37 2.77 42.30
N GLY A 298 -6.42 1.94 43.34
CA GLY A 298 -5.72 0.67 43.45
C GLY A 298 -6.47 -0.45 42.77
N SER A 299 -5.69 -1.41 42.28
CA SER A 299 -6.15 -2.70 41.76
C SER A 299 -6.41 -3.69 42.90
N PRO A 300 -7.44 -4.54 42.76
CA PRO A 300 -7.26 -5.94 43.14
C PRO A 300 -7.91 -6.90 42.13
N PHE A 301 -7.58 -8.18 42.28
CA PHE A 301 -8.08 -9.37 41.57
C PHE A 301 -7.21 -9.88 40.41
N GLY A 302 -6.27 -10.74 40.81
CA GLY A 302 -5.74 -11.78 39.95
C GLY A 302 -6.79 -12.87 39.71
N LEU A 303 -6.78 -13.40 38.49
CA LEU A 303 -7.47 -14.62 38.10
C LEU A 303 -6.43 -15.59 37.52
N PRO A 304 -6.63 -16.91 37.69
CA PRO A 304 -5.65 -17.93 37.31
C PRO A 304 -5.62 -18.18 35.79
N SER A 305 -4.41 -18.42 35.27
CA SER A 305 -4.16 -18.82 33.89
C SER A 305 -4.86 -20.14 33.53
N PRO A 306 -5.54 -20.24 32.38
CA PRO A 306 -5.90 -21.52 31.82
C PRO A 306 -4.66 -22.18 31.20
N PHE A 307 -4.45 -23.44 31.58
CA PHE A 307 -3.54 -24.38 30.93
C PHE A 307 -3.86 -24.47 29.44
N ILE A 308 -2.91 -24.13 28.57
CA ILE A 308 -2.97 -24.43 27.13
C ILE A 308 -2.13 -25.69 26.90
N PRO A 309 -2.69 -26.79 26.36
CA PRO A 309 -1.91 -27.96 25.99
C PRO A 309 -0.98 -27.59 24.84
N GLN A 310 0.32 -27.85 25.04
CA GLN A 310 1.33 -27.78 23.97
C GLN A 310 0.95 -28.77 22.87
N MET A 311 0.52 -28.26 21.72
CA MET A 311 0.47 -29.06 20.50
C MET A 311 1.89 -29.16 19.90
N PRO A 312 2.27 -30.32 19.36
CA PRO A 312 3.57 -30.48 18.71
C PRO A 312 3.61 -29.67 17.42
N THR A 313 4.41 -28.60 17.40
CA THR A 313 4.78 -27.88 16.18
C THR A 313 5.76 -28.73 15.37
N HIS A 314 5.25 -29.73 14.65
CA HIS A 314 5.99 -30.32 13.53
C HIS A 314 5.87 -29.37 12.33
N PHE A 315 6.81 -28.44 12.25
CA PHE A 315 7.05 -27.63 11.06
C PHE A 315 7.54 -28.55 9.94
N HIS A 316 6.67 -28.89 8.99
CA HIS A 316 7.10 -29.28 7.65
C HIS A 316 7.48 -27.99 6.91
N SER A 317 8.69 -27.51 7.17
CA SER A 317 9.43 -26.81 6.14
C SER A 317 9.56 -27.80 4.98
N GLN A 318 8.72 -27.66 3.95
CA GLN A 318 9.00 -28.30 2.67
C GLN A 318 10.29 -27.67 2.15
N ASN A 319 11.37 -28.31 2.55
CA ASN A 319 12.71 -28.11 2.05
C ASN A 319 12.63 -28.58 0.58
N TYR A 320 12.28 -27.67 -0.33
CA TYR A 320 12.48 -27.89 -1.75
C TYR A 320 13.99 -27.92 -1.99
N GLY A 321 14.57 -29.09 -1.75
CA GLY A 321 15.93 -29.43 -2.15
C GLY A 321 16.00 -29.51 -3.67
N ALA A 322 16.01 -28.35 -4.33
CA ALA A 322 16.51 -28.24 -5.69
C ALA A 322 18.03 -28.37 -5.60
N THR A 323 18.55 -29.55 -5.94
CA THR A 323 19.96 -29.76 -6.27
C THR A 323 20.27 -28.90 -7.49
N TYR A 324 20.81 -27.71 -7.27
CA TYR A 324 21.32 -26.86 -8.33
C TYR A 324 22.61 -27.48 -8.88
N ALA A 325 22.54 -27.95 -10.13
CA ALA A 325 23.73 -28.11 -10.96
C ALA A 325 24.42 -26.74 -11.12
N PRO A 326 25.77 -26.69 -11.20
CA PRO A 326 26.48 -25.43 -11.36
C PRO A 326 26.09 -24.77 -12.70
N ALA A 327 25.52 -23.58 -12.62
CA ALA A 327 25.16 -22.77 -13.77
C ALA A 327 26.45 -22.25 -14.45
N VAL A 328 26.66 -22.70 -15.68
CA VAL A 328 27.54 -22.05 -16.64
C VAL A 328 26.97 -20.66 -16.91
N SER A 329 27.77 -19.63 -16.63
CA SER A 329 27.42 -18.24 -16.88
C SER A 329 27.34 -17.98 -18.39
N PRO A 330 26.24 -17.44 -18.95
CA PRO A 330 26.30 -16.79 -20.24
C PRO A 330 26.77 -15.35 -20.01
N ALA A 331 28.03 -15.10 -20.38
CA ALA A 331 28.56 -13.76 -20.58
C ALA A 331 27.84 -13.11 -21.78
N GLY A 332 26.74 -12.42 -21.53
CA GLY A 332 26.06 -11.56 -22.50
C GLY A 332 26.60 -10.14 -22.40
N GLY A 333 27.67 -9.85 -23.13
CA GLY A 333 28.13 -8.48 -23.35
C GLY A 333 27.14 -7.72 -24.22
N TYR A 334 26.61 -6.61 -23.71
CA TYR A 334 25.84 -5.66 -24.50
C TYR A 334 26.80 -4.88 -25.40
N GLY A 335 26.88 -5.28 -26.67
CA GLY A 335 27.48 -4.49 -27.73
C GLY A 335 26.58 -3.33 -28.10
N ASN A 336 27.17 -2.13 -28.24
CA ASN A 336 26.51 -0.96 -28.81
C ASN A 336 25.94 -1.27 -30.21
N PRO A 337 24.71 -0.86 -30.53
CA PRO A 337 24.24 -0.90 -31.91
C PRO A 337 25.02 0.12 -32.77
N PRO A 338 25.29 -0.20 -34.04
CA PRO A 338 25.95 0.72 -34.95
C PRO A 338 25.07 1.94 -35.24
N ALA A 339 25.72 3.10 -35.33
CA ALA A 339 25.09 4.38 -35.65
C ALA A 339 24.38 4.31 -37.01
N TYR A 340 23.10 4.68 -37.02
CA TYR A 340 22.31 4.84 -38.22
C TYR A 340 22.68 6.18 -38.90
N THR A 341 23.38 6.11 -40.03
CA THR A 341 23.58 7.26 -40.94
C THR A 341 22.39 7.39 -41.89
N PRO A 342 21.72 8.55 -41.96
CA PRO A 342 20.65 8.78 -42.94
C PRO A 342 21.23 8.88 -44.36
N PRO A 343 20.49 8.46 -45.40
CA PRO A 343 20.95 8.56 -46.78
C PRO A 343 20.95 10.02 -47.25
N TYR A 344 22.12 10.46 -47.70
CA TYR A 344 22.31 11.69 -48.46
C TYR A 344 21.44 11.70 -49.71
N GLY A 345 20.57 12.70 -49.83
CA GLY A 345 19.99 13.11 -51.11
C GLY A 345 21.10 13.60 -52.04
N LYS A 346 21.11 13.11 -53.28
CA LYS A 346 21.89 13.73 -54.36
C LYS A 346 21.04 14.79 -55.05
N PRO A 347 21.61 15.96 -55.37
CA PRO A 347 20.99 16.93 -56.27
C PRO A 347 21.26 16.54 -57.73
N SER A 348 20.25 16.67 -58.58
CA SER A 348 20.26 17.08 -60.01
C SER A 348 18.92 16.67 -60.62
#